data_AF-A8G6K3-F1
#
_entry.id   AF-A8G6K3-F1
#
_cell.length_a   1.000
_cell.length_b   1.000
_cell.length_c   1.000
_cell.angle_alpha   90.00
_cell.angle_beta   90.00
_cell.angle_gamma   90.00
#
_symmetry.space_group_name_H-M   'P 1'
#
loop_
_entity.id
_entity.type
_entity.pdbx_description
1 polymer ?
#
loop_
_entity_poly.entity_id
_entity_poly.type
_entity_poly.pdbx_seq_one_letter_code
_entity_poly.pdbx_strand_id
1 'polypeptide(L)' 'MENNQPKIVEKEKIIAERLNGRFAMLGFIALVGAYLTTGQIIPGFI' A
#
# COMPACT_ATOMS: atom_id res chain seq x y z
N MET A 1 -13.72 32.49 0.82
CA MET A 1 -13.54 31.84 -0.49
C MET A 1 -12.22 31.10 -0.41
N GLU A 2 -12.27 29.80 -0.13
CA GLU A 2 -11.09 28.99 0.19
C GLU A 2 -10.36 28.59 -1.09
N ASN A 3 -9.03 28.69 -1.06
CA ASN A 3 -8.13 28.64 -2.20
C ASN A 3 -8.06 27.22 -2.81
N ASN A 4 -8.90 26.93 -3.81
CA ASN A 4 -8.82 25.70 -4.59
C ASN A 4 -7.71 25.82 -5.67
N GLN A 5 -6.45 25.94 -5.25
CA GLN A 5 -5.31 25.81 -6.16
C GLN A 5 -5.04 24.31 -6.37
N PRO A 6 -5.11 23.80 -7.61
CA PRO A 6 -4.76 22.40 -7.87
C PRO A 6 -3.30 22.21 -7.49
N LYS A 7 -3.02 21.44 -6.43
CA LYS A 7 -1.66 21.05 -6.06
C LYS A 7 -1.04 20.35 -7.26
N ILE A 8 -0.06 21.00 -7.89
CA ILE A 8 0.71 20.40 -8.97
C ILE A 8 1.57 19.31 -8.32
N VAL A 9 1.08 18.07 -8.34
CA VAL A 9 1.82 16.92 -7.81
C VAL A 9 3.07 16.76 -8.66
N GLU A 10 4.24 16.99 -8.07
CA GLU A 10 5.52 16.77 -8.74
C GLU A 10 5.56 15.34 -9.29
N LYS A 11 6.07 15.18 -10.51
CA LYS A 11 6.11 13.89 -11.22
C LYS A 11 6.74 12.77 -10.37
N GLU A 12 7.69 13.13 -9.51
CA GLU A 12 8.37 12.22 -8.58
C GLU A 12 7.42 11.65 -7.52
N LYS A 13 6.47 12.43 -7.00
CA LYS A 13 5.47 11.95 -6.03
C LYS A 13 4.50 10.94 -6.65
N ILE A 14 4.13 11.11 -7.93
CA ILE A 14 3.27 10.16 -8.65
C ILE A 14 3.95 8.80 -8.79
N ILE A 15 5.25 8.79 -9.06
CA ILE A 15 6.05 7.56 -9.14
C ILE A 15 6.12 6.91 -7.76
N ALA A 16 6.37 7.68 -6.71
CA ALA A 16 6.39 7.18 -5.34
C ALA A 16 5.04 6.61 -4.90
N GLU A 17 3.92 7.28 -5.19
CA GLU A 17 2.57 6.77 -4.90
C GLU A 17 2.28 5.45 -5.61
N ARG A 18 2.60 5.37 -6.91
CA ARG A 18 2.42 4.12 -7.68
C ARG A 18 3.27 2.99 -7.13
N LEU A 19 4.53 3.28 -6.78
CA LEU A 19 5.45 2.28 -6.25
C LEU A 19 4.98 1.78 -4.87
N ASN A 20 4.65 2.71 -3.97
CA ASN A 20 4.13 2.40 -2.64
C ASN A 20 2.81 1.62 -2.72
N GLY A 21 1.91 2.00 -3.63
CA GLY A 21 0.66 1.28 -3.85
C GLY A 21 0.87 -0.17 -4.30
N ARG A 22 1.85 -0.44 -5.17
CA ARG A 22 2.21 -1.81 -5.59
C ARG A 22 2.75 -2.64 -4.44
N PHE A 23 3.65 -2.08 -3.63
CA PHE A 23 4.16 -2.77 -2.45
C PHE A 23 3.07 -3.04 -1.41
N ALA A 24 2.16 -2.09 -1.18
CA ALA A 24 1.03 -2.29 -0.29
C ALA A 24 0.10 -3.43 -0.76
N MET A 25 -0.18 -3.51 -2.07
CA MET A 25 -0.97 -4.62 -2.63
C MET A 25 -0.27 -5.98 -2.46
N LEU A 26 1.05 -6.03 -2.69
CA LEU A 26 1.81 -7.26 -2.44
C LEU A 26 1.77 -7.68 -0.97
N GLY A 27 1.94 -6.73 -0.03
CA GLY A 27 1.83 -7.00 1.40
C GLY A 27 0.45 -7.50 1.81
N PHE A 28 -0.62 -6.92 1.24
CA PHE A 28 -1.99 -7.36 1.49
C PHE A 28 -2.25 -8.78 0.98
N ILE A 29 -1.84 -9.08 -0.27
CA ILE A 29 -2.00 -10.42 -0.84
C ILE A 29 -1.19 -11.45 -0.05
N ALA A 30 0.03 -11.11 0.36
CA ALA A 30 0.84 -11.98 1.20
C ALA A 30 0.19 -12.25 2.56
N LEU A 31 -0.39 -11.23 3.19
CA LEU A 31 -1.11 -11.37 4.46
C LEU A 31 -2.34 -12.28 4.33
N VAL A 32 -3.15 -12.07 3.30
CA VAL A 32 -4.33 -12.92 3.02
C VAL A 32 -3.88 -14.35 2.70
N GLY A 33 -2.85 -14.52 1.86
CA GLY A 33 -2.30 -15.82 1.52
C GLY A 33 -1.74 -16.55 2.74
N ALA A 34 -1.05 -15.85 3.64
CA ALA A 34 -0.58 -16.41 4.91
C ALA A 34 -1.77 -16.90 5.76
N TYR A 35 -2.79 -16.07 5.95
CA TYR A 35 -3.97 -16.47 6.72
C TYR A 35 -4.70 -17.68 6.12
N LEU A 36 -4.86 -17.72 4.79
CA LEU A 36 -5.52 -18.84 4.12
C LEU A 36 -4.71 -20.15 4.17
N THR A 37 -3.38 -20.08 4.21
CA THR A 37 -2.50 -21.26 4.16
C THR A 37 -2.13 -21.78 5.54
N THR A 38 -1.90 -20.89 6.51
CA THR A 38 -1.44 -21.25 7.86
C THR A 38 -2.51 -21.06 8.94
N GLY A 39 -3.61 -20.37 8.62
CA GLY A 39 -4.62 -19.95 9.60
C GLY A 39 -4.16 -18.81 10.51
N GLN A 40 -2.95 -18.29 10.33
CA GLN A 40 -2.35 -17.26 11.17
C GLN A 40 -2.35 -15.91 10.45
N ILE A 41 -2.81 -14.87 11.14
CA ILE A 41 -2.74 -13.50 10.59
C ILE A 41 -1.29 -13.02 10.53
N ILE A 42 -0.43 -13.45 11.46
CA ILE A 42 1.01 -13.18 11.42
C ILE A 42 1.74 -14.53 11.49
N PRO A 43 2.15 -15.11 10.36
CA PRO A 43 2.91 -16.36 10.37
C PRO A 43 4.26 -16.17 11.05
N GLY A 44 4.58 -17.02 12.03
CA GLY A 44 5.87 -17.03 12.72
C GLY A 44 6.03 -16.06 13.90
N PHE A 45 4.97 -15.36 14.33
CA PHE A 45 4.93 -14.64 15.60
C PHE A 45 4.17 -15.50 16.62
N ILE A 46 4.84 -15.88 17.72
CA ILE A 46 4.21 -16.56 18.88
C ILE A 46 3.61 -15.49 19.80
#